data_AF-A0A7S1K8B9-F1
#
_entry.id   AF-A0A7S1K8B9-F1
#
_cell.length_a   1.000
_cell.length_b   1.000
_cell.length_c   1.000
_cell.angle_alpha   90.00
_cell.angle_beta   90.00
_cell.angle_gamma   90.00
#
_symmetry.space_group_name_H-M   'P 1'
#
loop_
_entity.id
_entity.type
_entity.pdbx_description
1 polymer ?
#
loop_
_entity_poly.entity_id
_entity_poly.type
_entity_poly.pdbx_seq_one_letter_code
_entity_poly.pdbx_strand_id
1 'polypeptide(L)'
;GSHGKVFLVKHHATEKLYVLKTIALVDHCTSLEDVQQEARVLETLKHPFIVQFRESFISSSNGKGEPDCDTESNTGSDFSNVAPSAKKKLCIVMEHCSGGDLSSALRKHGCNGKSWGAGKGAEYPRES
;
A
#
# COMPACT_ATOMS: atom_id res chain seq x y z
N GLY A 1 -4.31 4.09 -5.48
CA GLY A 1 -3.74 5.30 -4.86
C GLY A 1 -2.49 5.69 -5.62
N SER A 2 -2.03 6.93 -5.48
CA SER A 2 -0.84 7.45 -6.19
C SER A 2 0.46 6.70 -5.87
N HIS A 3 0.57 6.12 -4.66
CA HIS A 3 1.81 5.52 -4.15
C HIS A 3 2.00 4.04 -4.49
N GLY A 4 1.35 3.51 -5.53
CA GLY A 4 1.53 2.12 -5.99
C GLY A 4 0.34 1.18 -5.77
N LYS A 5 0.56 -0.11 -6.07
CA LYS A 5 -0.46 -1.19 -5.99
C LYS A 5 -0.35 -1.93 -4.65
N VAL A 6 -1.47 -2.47 -4.16
CA VAL A 6 -1.54 -3.21 -2.89
C VAL A 6 -2.20 -4.56 -3.14
N PHE A 7 -1.61 -5.61 -2.57
CA PHE A 7 -2.05 -7.00 -2.73
C PHE A 7 -2.28 -7.63 -1.36
N LEU A 8 -3.36 -8.42 -1.23
CA LEU A 8 -3.52 -9.37 -0.15
C LEU A 8 -2.75 -10.64 -0.53
N VAL A 9 -1.75 -11.02 0.26
CA VAL A 9 -0.89 -12.18 -0.02
C VAL A 9 -0.94 -13.17 1.13
N LYS A 10 -0.71 -14.44 0.82
CA LYS A 10 -0.67 -15.53 1.79
C LYS A 10 0.76 -16.06 1.89
N HIS A 11 1.30 -16.13 3.10
CA HIS A 11 2.61 -16.73 3.30
C HIS A 11 2.53 -18.25 3.15
N HIS A 12 3.26 -18.81 2.19
CA HIS A 12 3.11 -20.20 1.76
C HIS A 12 3.35 -21.24 2.86
N ALA A 13 4.25 -20.98 3.81
CA ALA A 13 4.58 -21.94 4.86
C ALA A 13 3.72 -21.81 6.12
N THR A 14 3.21 -20.61 6.44
CA THR A 14 2.45 -20.35 7.68
C THR A 14 0.97 -20.14 7.43
N GLU A 15 0.56 -20.03 6.17
CA GLU A 15 -0.80 -19.75 5.72
C GLU A 15 -1.38 -18.41 6.24
N LYS A 16 -0.58 -17.58 6.92
CA LYS A 16 -0.97 -16.26 7.42
C LYS A 16 -1.09 -15.25 6.28
N LEU A 17 -2.12 -14.41 6.34
CA LEU A 17 -2.35 -13.32 5.40
C LEU A 17 -1.54 -12.07 5.75
N TYR A 18 -1.03 -11.41 4.72
CA TYR A 18 -0.29 -10.14 4.79
C TYR A 18 -0.74 -9.19 3.70
N VAL A 19 -0.42 -7.92 3.88
CA VAL A 19 -0.62 -6.89 2.86
C VAL A 19 0.73 -6.55 2.25
N LEU A 20 0.82 -6.62 0.92
CA LEU A 20 2.00 -6.28 0.15
C LEU A 20 1.74 -4.99 -0.63
N LYS A 21 2.44 -3.90 -0.30
CA LYS A 21 2.43 -2.67 -1.10
C LYS A 21 3.62 -2.69 -2.06
N THR A 22 3.37 -2.45 -3.34
CA THR A 22 4.40 -2.41 -4.39
C THR A 22 4.49 -1.00 -4.97
N ILE A 23 5.70 -0.44 -4.98
CA ILE A 23 6.03 0.89 -5.48
C ILE A 23 6.96 0.71 -6.68
N ALA A 24 6.55 1.19 -7.85
CA ALA A 24 7.38 1.11 -9.04
C ALA A 24 8.54 2.12 -8.93
N LEU A 25 9.76 1.65 -9.13
CA LEU A 25 10.91 2.53 -9.32
C LEU A 25 10.92 2.87 -10.80
N VAL A 26 10.20 3.94 -11.17
CA VAL A 26 10.21 4.43 -12.55
C VAL A 26 11.52 5.16 -12.74
N ASP A 27 12.29 4.76 -13.76
CA ASP A 27 13.72 5.06 -13.95
C ASP A 27 14.11 6.55 -13.99
N HIS A 28 13.16 7.50 -13.90
CA HIS A 28 13.44 8.93 -14.12
C HIS A 28 12.75 9.95 -13.20
N CYS A 29 11.74 9.60 -12.40
CA CYS A 29 11.02 10.58 -11.56
C CYS A 29 10.98 10.26 -10.07
N THR A 30 11.08 8.99 -9.68
CA THR A 30 11.02 8.60 -8.27
C THR A 30 12.42 8.30 -7.80
N SER A 31 12.99 9.15 -6.96
CA SER A 31 14.32 8.90 -6.42
C SER A 31 14.28 7.64 -5.56
N LEU A 32 15.34 6.82 -5.61
CA LEU A 32 15.45 5.67 -4.72
C LEU A 32 15.38 6.09 -3.25
N GLU A 33 15.81 7.30 -2.94
CA GLU A 33 15.79 7.87 -1.59
C GLU A 33 14.37 8.05 -1.08
N ASP A 34 13.45 8.58 -1.90
CA ASP A 34 12.04 8.76 -1.54
C ASP A 34 11.38 7.41 -1.25
N VAL A 35 11.63 6.44 -2.12
CA VAL A 35 11.06 5.08 -2.00
C VAL A 35 11.60 4.38 -0.76
N GLN A 36 12.89 4.53 -0.48
CA GLN A 36 13.49 3.97 0.72
C GLN A 36 13.03 4.71 1.99
N GLN A 37 12.77 6.01 1.92
CA GLN A 37 12.29 6.77 3.07
C GLN A 37 10.93 6.25 3.55
N GLU A 38 10.05 5.83 2.63
CA GLU A 38 8.78 5.21 3.01
C GLU A 38 9.00 3.95 3.86
N ALA A 39 9.89 3.05 3.42
CA ALA A 39 10.21 1.83 4.16
C ALA A 39 10.86 2.13 5.52
N ARG A 40 11.84 3.04 5.56
CA ARG A 40 12.54 3.44 6.79
C ARG A 40 11.58 4.01 7.83
N VAL A 41 10.66 4.89 7.42
CA VAL A 41 9.66 5.46 8.33
C VAL A 41 8.80 4.35 8.91
N LEU A 42 8.24 3.48 8.06
CA LEU A 42 7.36 2.38 8.51
C LEU A 42 8.08 1.39 9.43
N GLU A 43 9.37 1.15 9.23
CA GLU A 43 10.17 0.27 10.09
C GLU A 43 10.30 0.80 11.53
N THR A 44 10.36 2.11 11.70
CA THR A 44 10.49 2.76 13.02
C THR A 44 9.16 2.88 13.78
N LEU A 45 8.02 2.79 13.08
CA LEU A 45 6.69 3.00 13.66
C LEU A 45 6.16 1.71 14.32
N LYS A 46 6.36 1.59 15.64
CA LYS A 46 5.81 0.50 16.46
C LYS A 46 4.75 1.05 17.42
N HIS A 47 3.48 0.97 17.02
CA HIS A 47 2.36 1.48 17.81
C HIS A 47 1.10 0.61 17.60
N PRO A 48 0.27 0.36 18.63
CA PRO A 48 -0.92 -0.51 18.54
C PRO A 48 -1.95 -0.08 17.48
N PHE A 49 -1.99 1.19 17.11
CA PHE A 49 -2.92 1.73 16.11
C PHE A 49 -2.29 2.00 14.75
N ILE A 50 -1.02 1.63 14.56
CA ILE A 50 -0.34 1.70 13.27
C ILE A 50 -0.18 0.28 12.76
N VAL A 51 -0.44 0.07 11.47
CA VAL A 51 -0.25 -1.24 10.86
C VAL A 51 1.21 -1.64 10.99
N GLN A 52 1.45 -2.82 11.56
CA GLN A 52 2.79 -3.28 11.86
C GLN A 52 3.55 -3.65 10.57
N PHE A 53 4.67 -2.97 10.35
CA PHE A 53 5.65 -3.31 9.33
C PHE A 53 6.32 -4.65 9.66
N ARG A 54 6.59 -5.46 8.62
CA ARG A 54 7.28 -6.75 8.74
C ARG A 54 8.64 -6.74 8.06
N GLU A 55 8.67 -6.45 6.76
CA GLU A 55 9.89 -6.46 5.95
C GLU A 55 9.69 -5.63 4.67
N SER A 56 10.80 -5.27 4.02
CA SER A 56 10.80 -4.66 2.69
C SER A 56 11.89 -5.26 1.80
N PHE A 57 11.62 -5.36 0.50
CA PHE A 57 12.58 -5.91 -0.47
C PHE A 57 12.37 -5.30 -1.86
N ILE A 58 13.42 -5.28 -2.67
CA ILE A 58 13.36 -4.82 -4.07
C ILE A 58 13.19 -6.05 -4.98
N SER A 59 12.16 -6.03 -5.82
CA SER A 59 11.90 -7.07 -6.82
C SER A 59 12.22 -6.53 -8.22
N SER A 60 12.96 -7.30 -9.01
CA SER A 60 13.21 -7.02 -10.43
C SER A 60 12.34 -7.97 -11.25
N SER A 61 11.30 -7.47 -11.92
CA SER A 61 10.49 -8.32 -12.80
C SER A 61 11.20 -8.47 -14.15
N ASN A 62 11.84 -9.62 -14.38
CA ASN A 62 12.34 -9.99 -15.71
C ASN A 62 11.12 -10.27 -16.59
N GLY A 63 10.86 -9.40 -17.56
CA GLY A 63 9.61 -9.34 -18.31
C GLY A 63 9.17 -10.67 -18.93
N LYS A 64 8.09 -11.23 -18.38
CA LYS A 64 7.01 -11.80 -19.20
C LYS A 64 5.82 -10.88 -19.01
N GLY A 65 5.44 -10.20 -20.10
CA GLY A 65 4.57 -9.02 -20.09
C GLY A 65 3.24 -9.23 -19.38
N GLU A 66 2.98 -8.37 -18.41
CA GLU A 66 1.62 -7.96 -18.06
C GLU A 66 1.41 -6.60 -18.73
N PRO A 67 0.35 -6.40 -19.53
CA PRO A 67 0.07 -5.12 -20.16
C PRO A 67 -0.27 -4.08 -19.09
N ASP A 68 0.64 -3.14 -18.86
CA ASP A 68 0.36 -1.90 -18.14
C ASP A 68 -0.66 -1.10 -18.98
N CYS A 69 -1.88 -0.92 -18.46
CA CYS A 69 -3.03 -0.36 -19.17
C CYS A 69 -3.03 1.18 -19.33
N ASP A 70 -1.91 1.85 -19.09
CA ASP A 70 -1.81 3.31 -19.23
C ASP A 70 -0.90 3.63 -20.42
N THR A 71 -1.40 3.39 -21.63
CA THR A 71 -0.77 3.86 -22.88
C THR A 71 -1.60 5.00 -23.44
N GLU A 72 -1.17 6.24 -23.21
CA GLU A 72 -1.48 7.36 -24.09
C GLU A 72 -0.19 8.14 -24.42
N SER A 73 0.26 7.96 -25.67
CA SER A 73 0.93 8.88 -26.61
C SER A 73 1.93 9.94 -26.06
N ASN A 74 3.10 10.22 -26.63
CA ASN A 74 3.57 10.10 -28.00
C ASN A 74 5.09 10.36 -28.10
N THR A 75 5.73 9.71 -29.08
CA THR A 75 6.91 10.11 -29.88
C THR A 75 8.19 10.68 -29.22
N GLY A 76 9.26 9.90 -29.36
CA GLY A 76 10.46 10.36 -30.09
C GLY A 76 11.65 10.84 -29.25
N SER A 77 12.63 9.96 -29.04
CA SER A 77 13.99 10.18 -29.55
C SER A 77 14.89 9.00 -29.22
N ASP A 78 15.55 8.57 -30.29
CA ASP A 78 16.68 7.65 -30.34
C ASP A 78 17.77 8.03 -29.34
N PHE A 79 18.12 7.12 -28.41
CA PHE A 79 19.48 6.97 -27.89
C PHE A 79 19.73 5.49 -27.58
N SER A 80 20.29 4.81 -28.57
CA SER A 80 21.27 3.71 -28.45
C SER A 80 21.11 2.72 -27.29
N ASN A 81 20.50 1.56 -27.59
CA ASN A 81 20.96 0.26 -27.11
C ASN A 81 21.21 0.15 -25.59
N VAL A 82 20.20 0.47 -24.78
CA VAL A 82 20.18 0.10 -23.37
C VAL A 82 19.48 -1.25 -23.27
N ALA A 83 20.24 -2.31 -22.94
CA ALA A 83 19.67 -3.61 -22.57
C ALA A 83 18.49 -3.37 -21.61
N PRO A 84 17.33 -4.02 -21.78
CA PRO A 84 16.14 -3.71 -20.99
C PRO A 84 16.49 -3.76 -19.49
N SER A 85 16.66 -2.58 -18.89
CA SER A 85 16.94 -2.44 -17.47
C SER A 85 15.73 -3.04 -16.77
N ALA A 86 15.94 -4.11 -16.01
CA ALA A 86 14.84 -4.80 -15.36
C ALA A 86 14.03 -3.80 -14.53
N LYS A 87 12.72 -3.69 -14.79
CA LYS A 87 11.83 -2.81 -14.01
C LYS A 87 11.94 -3.21 -12.54
N LYS A 88 12.50 -2.32 -11.70
CA LYS A 88 12.63 -2.53 -10.25
C LYS A 88 11.37 -2.04 -9.54
N LYS A 89 10.99 -2.73 -8.46
CA LYS A 89 9.85 -2.38 -7.61
C LYS A 89 10.25 -2.55 -6.15
N LEU A 90 9.91 -1.60 -5.28
CA LEU A 90 9.99 -1.80 -3.84
C LEU A 90 8.71 -2.48 -3.37
N CYS A 91 8.86 -3.52 -2.58
CA CYS A 91 7.79 -4.25 -1.93
C CYS A 91 7.87 -4.03 -0.41
N ILE A 92 6.75 -3.68 0.21
CA ILE A 92 6.62 -3.48 1.66
C ILE A 92 5.55 -4.45 2.17
N VAL A 93 5.95 -5.32 3.11
CA VAL A 93 5.07 -6.31 3.73
C VAL A 93 4.57 -5.78 5.07
N MET A 94 3.25 -5.82 5.24
CA MET A 94 2.55 -5.33 6.42
C MET A 94 1.58 -6.39 6.95
N GLU A 95 1.24 -6.29 8.23
CA GLU A 95 0.18 -7.10 8.83
C GLU A 95 -1.19 -6.81 8.19
N HIS A 96 -2.01 -7.85 8.02
CA HIS A 96 -3.34 -7.74 7.44
C HIS A 96 -4.40 -7.38 8.51
N CYS A 97 -5.16 -6.32 8.24
CA CYS A 97 -6.27 -5.88 9.09
C CYS A 97 -7.60 -6.49 8.62
N SER A 98 -8.10 -7.52 9.32
CA SER A 98 -9.34 -8.23 8.97
C SER A 98 -10.62 -7.39 9.13
N GLY A 99 -10.57 -6.30 9.90
CA GLY A 99 -11.73 -5.42 10.15
C GLY A 99 -12.16 -4.57 8.95
N GLY A 100 -11.37 -4.55 7.86
CA GLY A 100 -11.58 -3.65 6.73
C GLY A 100 -11.20 -2.20 7.06
N ASP A 101 -11.63 -1.27 6.22
CA ASP A 101 -11.33 0.16 6.36
C ASP A 101 -12.47 0.94 7.04
N LEU A 102 -12.13 2.11 7.60
CA LEU A 102 -13.10 2.97 8.29
C LEU A 102 -14.22 3.47 7.35
N SER A 103 -13.94 3.68 6.06
CA SER A 103 -14.98 4.11 5.10
C SER A 103 -16.02 3.02 4.92
N SER A 104 -15.59 1.76 4.79
CA SER A 104 -16.49 0.60 4.76
C SER A 104 -17.35 0.49 6.03
N ALA A 105 -16.76 0.75 7.21
CA ALA A 105 -17.50 0.76 8.46
C ALA A 105 -18.54 1.90 8.50
N LEU A 106 -18.14 3.13 8.14
CA LEU A 106 -19.02 4.30 8.16
C LEU A 106 -20.18 4.14 7.16
N ARG A 107 -19.92 3.60 5.97
CA ARG A 107 -20.97 3.29 4.98
C ARG A 107 -22.01 2.30 5.51
N LYS A 108 -21.59 1.26 6.23
CA LYS A 108 -22.51 0.29 6.85
C LYS A 108 -23.43 0.94 7.89
N HIS A 109 -22.93 1.93 8.62
CA HIS A 109 -23.72 2.68 9.59
C HIS A 109 -24.61 3.77 8.95
N GLY A 110 -24.19 4.37 7.84
CA GLY A 110 -25.01 5.35 7.10
C GLY A 110 -26.24 4.77 6.41
N CYS A 111 -26.21 3.50 6.00
CA CYS A 111 -27.36 2.82 5.37
C CYS A 111 -28.41 2.35 6.39
N ASN A 112 -28.07 2.32 7.68
CA ASN A 112 -29.01 1.99 8.76
C ASN A 112 -29.71 3.28 9.21
N GLY A 113 -30.56 3.83 8.34
CA GLY A 113 -31.47 4.93 8.67
C GLY A 113 -32.50 4.53 9.73
N LYS A 114 -32.05 4.28 10.97
CA LYS A 114 -32.87 4.41 12.16
C LYS A 114 -32.79 5.88 12.57
N SER A 115 -33.96 6.51 12.61
CA SER A 115 -34.17 7.89 13.06
C SER A 115 -33.27 8.22 14.26
N TRP A 116 -32.47 9.27 14.15
CA TRP A 116 -31.74 9.83 15.29
C TRP A 116 -32.77 10.43 16.25
N GLY A 117 -33.25 9.60 17.17
CA GLY A 117 -33.91 10.06 18.39
C GLY A 117 -32.85 10.69 19.27
N ALA A 118 -33.06 11.96 19.61
CA ALA A 118 -32.26 12.69 20.58
C ALA A 118 -32.10 11.87 21.89
N GLY A 119 -30.86 11.73 22.39
CA GLY A 119 -30.68 11.22 23.76
C GLY A 119 -29.31 10.68 24.13
N LYS A 120 -28.58 11.55 24.85
CA LYS A 120 -27.53 11.28 25.85
C LYS A 120 -26.09 11.08 25.36
N GLY A 121 -25.28 12.09 25.68
CA GLY A 121 -23.84 12.09 25.56
C GLY A 121 -23.21 11.01 26.42
N ALA A 122 -22.20 10.36 25.86
CA ALA A 122 -21.30 9.47 26.59
C ALA A 122 -20.22 10.33 27.26
N GLU A 123 -20.29 10.37 28.58
CA GLU A 123 -19.25 10.89 29.47
C GLU A 123 -18.12 9.85 29.54
N TYR A 124 -16.90 10.24 29.14
CA TYR A 124 -15.72 9.40 29.27
C TYR A 124 -15.11 9.58 30.67
N PRO A 125 -14.91 8.51 31.46
CA PRO A 125 -14.31 8.62 32.78
C PRO A 125 -12.83 8.99 32.64
N ARG A 126 -12.41 9.99 33.42
CA ARG A 126 -11.03 10.44 33.56
C ARG A 126 -10.36 9.54 34.59
N GLU A 127 -9.41 8.71 34.16
CA GLU A 127 -8.59 7.90 35.07
C GLU A 127 -7.73 8.80 35.97
N SER A 128 -7.58 8.37 37.23
CA SER A 128 -7.02 9.11 38.37
C SER A 128 -5.50 8.94 38.50
#